data_AF-A0AAJ3NNL3-F1
#
_entry.id   AF-A0AAJ3NNL3-F1
#
_cell.length_a   1.000
_cell.length_b   1.000
_cell.length_c   1.000
_cell.angle_alpha   90.00
_cell.angle_beta   90.00
_cell.angle_gamma   90.00
#
_symmetry.space_group_name_H-M   'P 1'
#
loop_
_entity.id
_entity.type
_entity.pdbx_description
1 polymer ?
#
loop_
_entity_poly.entity_id
_entity_poly.type
_entity_poly.pdbx_seq_one_letter_code
_entity_poly.pdbx_strand_id
1 'polypeptide(L)' 'MRKTIAAGALAFCGFLTTGVGISNADEIQVEGNYSTEAACVVDGPHVEVDHPGTWTHFSCVQHPDGLWYLYLSN' A
#
# COMPACT_ATOMS: atom_id res chain seq x y z
N MET A 1 18.94 -38.23 20.85
CA MET A 1 17.69 -37.46 20.71
C MET A 1 17.78 -36.23 21.60
N ARG A 2 17.91 -35.03 21.03
CA ARG A 2 17.82 -33.76 21.78
C ARG A 2 16.76 -32.90 21.10
N LYS A 3 15.65 -32.72 21.82
CA LYS A 3 14.59 -31.78 21.47
C LYS A 3 15.03 -30.39 21.90
N THR A 4 15.04 -29.43 20.99
CA THR A 4 14.96 -28.01 21.31
C THR A 4 13.98 -27.38 20.34
N ILE A 5 12.83 -27.01 20.91
CA ILE A 5 11.78 -26.18 20.35
C ILE A 5 12.20 -24.72 20.53
N ALA A 6 12.11 -23.92 19.47
CA ALA A 6 11.94 -22.44 19.46
C ALA A 6 12.24 -21.99 18.02
N ALA A 7 11.52 -21.10 17.35
CA ALA A 7 10.43 -20.22 17.72
C ALA A 7 9.67 -19.90 16.42
N GLY A 8 8.39 -19.56 16.55
CA GLY A 8 7.52 -19.19 15.44
C GLY A 8 8.04 -17.96 14.69
N ALA A 9 8.25 -18.13 13.39
CA ALA A 9 8.41 -17.11 12.36
C ALA A 9 8.27 -17.92 11.06
N LEU A 10 7.32 -17.75 10.15
CA LEU A 10 6.57 -16.58 9.71
C LEU A 10 5.23 -17.12 9.19
N ALA A 11 4.15 -16.93 9.94
CA ALA A 11 2.81 -17.07 9.39
C ALA A 11 2.27 -15.65 9.21
N PHE A 12 2.47 -15.08 8.02
CA PHE A 12 1.56 -14.05 7.55
C PHE A 12 1.38 -14.19 6.04
N CYS A 13 0.11 -14.30 5.68
CA CYS A 13 -0.43 -14.65 4.39
C CYS A 13 0.06 -13.68 3.31
N GLY A 14 0.93 -14.14 2.41
CA GLY A 14 1.16 -13.49 1.11
C GLY A 14 -0.01 -13.74 0.17
N PHE A 15 -1.23 -13.41 0.60
CA PHE A 15 -2.40 -13.33 -0.25
C PHE A 15 -2.69 -11.84 -0.47
N LEU A 16 -1.91 -11.22 -1.35
CA LEU A 16 -2.26 -9.91 -1.91
C LEU A 16 -2.29 -10.07 -3.42
N THR A 17 -3.31 -10.79 -3.89
CA THR A 17 -3.91 -10.51 -5.19
C THR A 17 -4.57 -9.14 -5.13
N THR A 18 -3.79 -8.06 -5.14
CA THR A 18 -4.30 -6.76 -5.54
C THR A 18 -4.13 -6.66 -7.04
N GLY A 19 -4.92 -7.47 -7.75
CA GLY A 19 -5.27 -7.15 -9.13
C GLY A 19 -6.04 -5.84 -9.07
N VAL A 20 -5.34 -4.73 -9.26
CA VAL A 20 -5.97 -3.44 -9.51
C VAL A 20 -6.69 -3.56 -10.85
N GLY A 21 -7.98 -3.90 -10.77
CA GLY A 21 -8.88 -3.82 -11.92
C GLY A 21 -8.96 -2.37 -12.32
N ILE A 22 -8.21 -2.01 -13.37
CA ILE A 22 -8.15 -0.67 -13.94
C ILE A 22 -9.56 -0.33 -14.42
N SER A 23 -10.32 0.32 -13.55
CA SER A 23 -11.56 0.98 -13.87
C SER A 23 -11.20 2.42 -14.15
N ASN A 24 -11.74 3.00 -15.23
CA ASN A 24 -11.42 4.34 -15.74
C ASN A 24 -11.91 5.46 -14.79
N ALA A 25 -11.36 5.49 -13.58
CA ALA A 25 -11.47 6.56 -12.60
C ALA A 25 -10.24 7.47 -12.76
N ASP A 26 -10.40 8.78 -12.57
CA ASP A 26 -9.24 9.68 -12.45
C ASP A 26 -8.38 9.15 -11.30
N GLU A 27 -7.11 8.87 -11.58
CA GLU A 27 -6.15 8.38 -10.60
C GLU A 27 -4.90 9.25 -10.66
N ILE A 28 -4.51 9.77 -9.51
CA ILE A 28 -3.26 10.52 -9.35
C ILE A 28 -2.36 9.83 -8.35
N GLN A 29 -1.06 9.90 -8.63
CA GLN A 29 -0.04 9.53 -7.65
C GLN A 29 0.21 10.72 -6.74
N VAL A 30 0.19 10.50 -5.42
CA VAL A 30 0.65 11.49 -4.46
C VAL A 30 2.17 11.60 -4.53
N GLU A 31 2.69 12.82 -4.57
CA GLU A 31 4.13 13.05 -4.51
C GLU A 31 4.71 12.53 -3.18
N GLY A 32 5.55 11.49 -3.28
CA GLY A 32 6.18 10.86 -2.14
C GLY A 32 6.33 9.35 -2.31
N ASN A 33 7.05 8.73 -1.38
CA ASN A 33 7.16 7.28 -1.26
C ASN A 33 7.28 6.89 0.21
N TYR A 34 6.88 5.65 0.50
CA TYR A 34 6.89 5.09 1.84
C TYR A 34 7.77 3.83 1.87
N SER A 35 8.49 3.64 2.97
CA SER A 35 9.35 2.46 3.14
C SER A 35 8.56 1.21 3.52
N THR A 36 7.31 1.37 3.98
CA THR A 36 6.43 0.26 4.40
C THR A 36 4.98 0.53 3.99
N GLU A 37 4.22 -0.53 3.73
CA GLU A 37 2.79 -0.46 3.44
C GLU A 37 2.01 0.23 4.56
N ALA A 38 2.34 -0.10 5.81
CA ALA A 38 1.66 0.44 6.99
C ALA A 38 1.76 1.97 7.06
N ALA A 39 2.93 2.53 6.73
CA ALA A 39 3.09 3.99 6.67
C ALA A 39 2.20 4.60 5.57
N CYS A 40 2.17 3.99 4.38
CA CYS A 40 1.32 4.45 3.29
C CYS A 40 -0.17 4.41 3.66
N VAL A 41 -0.64 3.34 4.32
CA VAL A 41 -2.07 3.18 4.69
C VAL A 41 -2.48 4.14 5.81
N VAL A 42 -1.58 4.47 6.73
CA VAL A 42 -1.84 5.46 7.80
C VAL A 42 -1.93 6.88 7.24
N ASP A 43 -1.06 7.23 6.29
CA ASP A 43 -1.06 8.56 5.67
C ASP A 43 -2.12 8.70 4.59
N GLY A 44 -2.51 7.61 3.92
CA GLY A 44 -3.53 7.56 2.87
C GLY A 44 -4.77 8.42 3.11
N PRO A 45 -5.51 8.26 4.22
CA PRO A 45 -6.71 9.04 4.51
C PRO A 45 -6.44 10.49 4.98
N HIS A 46 -5.19 10.83 5.29
CA HIS A 46 -4.78 12.14 5.81
C HIS A 46 -4.02 12.97 4.78
N VAL A 47 -3.76 12.41 3.59
CA VAL A 47 -2.97 13.10 2.58
C VAL A 47 -3.76 14.24 1.96
N GLU A 48 -3.14 15.41 1.93
CA GLU A 48 -3.67 16.57 1.22
C GLU A 48 -2.91 16.72 -0.09
N VAL A 49 -3.62 16.66 -1.21
CA VAL A 49 -3.06 16.89 -2.54
C VAL A 49 -3.53 18.23 -3.05
N ASP A 50 -2.59 19.04 -3.57
CA ASP A 50 -2.91 20.28 -4.29
C ASP A 50 -3.34 19.94 -5.72
N HIS A 51 -4.46 19.21 -5.84
CA HIS A 51 -5.03 18.80 -7.11
C HIS A 51 -6.54 19.04 -7.09
N PRO A 52 -7.12 19.70 -8.12
CA PRO A 52 -8.57 19.83 -8.22
C PRO A 52 -9.20 18.44 -8.37
N GLY A 53 -10.02 18.05 -7.40
CA GLY A 53 -10.71 16.75 -7.37
C GLY A 53 -11.18 16.40 -5.96
N THR A 54 -12.21 15.55 -5.88
CA THR A 54 -12.59 14.88 -4.63
C THR A 54 -12.12 13.44 -4.73
N TRP A 55 -11.18 13.04 -3.88
CA TRP A 55 -10.65 11.68 -3.85
C TRP A 55 -11.37 10.90 -2.75
N THR A 56 -12.10 9.86 -3.13
CA THR A 56 -12.88 9.03 -2.19
C THR A 56 -12.20 7.71 -1.88
N HIS A 57 -11.22 7.33 -2.70
CA HIS A 57 -10.47 6.10 -2.57
C HIS A 57 -8.98 6.40 -2.57
N PHE A 58 -8.25 5.60 -1.79
CA PHE A 58 -6.79 5.58 -1.82
C PHE A 58 -6.31 4.14 -1.95
N SER A 59 -5.16 3.96 -2.57
CA SER A 59 -4.49 2.66 -2.67
C SER A 59 -3.00 2.81 -2.47
N CYS A 60 -2.41 1.80 -1.82
CA CYS A 60 -0.98 1.72 -1.58
C CYS A 60 -0.40 0.59 -2.42
N VAL A 61 0.51 0.92 -3.31
CA VAL A 61 1.09 -0.04 -4.27
C VAL A 61 2.60 -0.10 -4.08
N GLN A 62 3.14 -1.31 -3.93
CA GLN A 62 4.60 -1.50 -3.89
C GLN A 62 5.15 -1.55 -5.31
N HIS A 63 6.22 -0.80 -5.54
CA HIS A 63 6.91 -0.74 -6.82
C HIS A 63 8.20 -1.60 -6.82
N PRO A 64 8.81 -1.85 -7.99
CA PRO A 64 10.01 -2.69 -8.11
C PRO A 64 11.25 -2.15 -7.38
N ASP A 65 11.25 -0.87 -7.00
CA ASP A 65 12.25 -0.24 -6.14
C ASP A 65 12.12 -0.64 -4.66
N GLY A 66 11.08 -1.40 -4.31
CA GLY A 66 10.77 -1.85 -2.96
C GLY A 66 10.04 -0.81 -2.12
N LEU A 67 9.73 0.36 -2.69
CA LEU A 67 9.02 1.45 -2.03
C LEU A 67 7.52 1.37 -2.32
N TRP A 68 6.74 1.97 -1.44
CA TRP A 68 5.30 2.03 -1.51
C TRP A 68 4.86 3.41 -1.98
N TYR A 69 3.91 3.45 -2.90
CA TYR A 69 3.39 4.66 -3.49
C TYR A 69 1.90 4.75 -3.23
N LEU A 70 1.45 5.96 -2.90
CA LEU A 70 0.05 6.24 -2.61
C LEU A 70 -0.61 6.80 -3.86
N TYR A 71 -1.70 6.17 -4.25
CA TYR A 71 -2.55 6.57 -5.36
C TYR A 71 -3.91 6.95 -4.83
N LEU A 72 -4.45 8.06 -5.32
CA LEU A 72 -5.80 8.53 -5.01
C LEU A 72 -6.67 8.37 -6.23
N SER A 73 -7.90 7.90 -6.02
CA SER A 73 -8.89 7.69 -7.09
C SER A 73 -10.30 8.11 -6.69
N ASN A 74 -11.13 8.39 -7.68
CA ASN A 74 -12.55 8.74 -7.52
C ASN A 74 -13.45 8.05 -8.55
#